data_AF-A0A8T7GCB1-F1
#
_entry.id   AF-A0A8T7GCB1-F1
#
_cell.length_a   1.000
_cell.length_b   1.000
_cell.length_c   1.000
_cell.angle_alpha   90.00
_cell.angle_beta   90.00
_cell.angle_gamma   90.00
#
_symmetry.space_group_name_H-M   'P 1'
#
loop_
_entity.id
_entity.type
_entity.pdbx_description
1 polymer ?
#
loop_
_entity_poly.entity_id
_entity_poly.type
_entity_poly.pdbx_seq_one_letter_code
_entity_poly.pdbx_strand_id
1 'polypeptide(L)'
;MSRFAGKDTLQKLVDNSYKAIDEGAYDVKQRITHDPISLRKAIMACNHAPLITEVKFSSPSRGQIRVAGTPAEIAVNMVNSGAIGLSVLTQPYMFDGSIDNLIKVRKAVSAPILMKDITVNEVQIDAGKQA
;
A
#
# COMPACT_ATOMS: atom_id res chain seq x y z
N MET A 1 -3.79 -1.04 26.56
CA MET A 1 -2.66 -0.09 26.47
C MET A 1 -1.84 -0.43 25.23
N SER A 2 -1.61 0.54 24.33
CA SER A 2 -0.86 0.31 23.08
C SER A 2 0.58 -0.07 23.42
N ARG A 3 1.00 -1.30 23.06
CA ARG A 3 2.39 -1.79 23.26
C ARG A 3 3.44 -1.04 22.42
N PHE A 4 3.07 0.03 21.72
CA PHE A 4 3.88 0.68 20.68
C PHE A 4 4.08 2.19 20.89
N ALA A 5 3.80 2.73 22.07
CA ALA A 5 4.09 4.14 22.38
C ALA A 5 5.50 4.31 23.00
N GLY A 6 6.53 3.75 22.36
CA GLY A 6 7.93 3.92 22.78
C GLY A 6 8.71 4.75 21.76
N LYS A 7 9.74 5.49 22.22
CA LYS A 7 10.68 6.32 21.40
C LYS A 7 11.38 5.58 20.24
N ASP A 8 11.11 4.28 20.05
CA ASP A 8 11.83 3.34 19.20
C ASP A 8 10.94 2.69 18.10
N THR A 9 9.64 2.99 18.06
CA THR A 9 8.74 2.33 17.09
C THR A 9 9.00 2.75 15.65
N LEU A 10 9.28 4.03 15.40
CA LEU A 10 9.60 4.48 14.04
C LEU A 10 10.96 3.94 13.59
N GLN A 11 11.94 3.87 14.49
CA GLN A 11 13.26 3.29 14.18
C GLN A 11 13.11 1.83 13.77
N LYS A 12 12.35 1.03 14.52
CA LYS A 12 12.02 -0.36 14.13
C LYS A 12 11.36 -0.47 12.77
N LEU A 13 10.47 0.46 12.42
CA LEU A 13 9.82 0.47 11.10
C LEU A 13 10.82 0.78 9.98
N VAL A 14 11.78 1.68 10.23
CA VAL A 14 12.88 1.99 9.31
C VAL A 14 13.81 0.79 9.15
N ASP A 15 14.25 0.18 10.26
CA ASP A 15 15.14 -0.99 10.25
C ASP A 15 14.49 -2.18 9.51
N ASN A 16 13.20 -2.41 9.77
CA ASN A 16 12.42 -3.40 9.03
C ASN A 16 12.33 -3.10 7.53
N SER A 17 12.34 -1.83 7.13
CA SER A 17 12.29 -1.44 5.72
C SER A 17 13.62 -1.70 5.02
N TYR A 18 14.75 -1.42 5.68
CA TYR A 18 16.07 -1.83 5.18
C TYR A 18 16.18 -3.36 5.07
N LYS A 19 15.75 -4.10 6.10
CA LYS A 19 15.70 -5.57 6.05
C LYS A 19 14.87 -6.08 4.87
N ALA A 20 13.69 -5.50 4.64
CA ALA A 20 12.84 -5.87 3.51
C ALA A 20 13.50 -5.58 2.15
N ILE A 21 14.26 -4.48 2.04
CA ILE A 21 15.05 -4.17 0.84
C ILE A 21 16.12 -5.25 0.61
N ASP A 22 16.91 -5.57 1.62
CA ASP A 22 18.01 -6.54 1.52
C ASP A 22 17.51 -7.95 1.15
N GLU A 23 16.26 -8.27 1.49
CA GLU A 23 15.60 -9.54 1.15
C GLU A 23 14.84 -9.51 -0.18
N GLY A 24 14.89 -8.42 -0.93
CA GLY A 24 14.25 -8.30 -2.25
C GLY A 24 12.72 -8.15 -2.20
N ALA A 25 12.14 -7.68 -1.09
CA ALA A 25 10.69 -7.51 -0.95
C ALA A 25 10.09 -6.51 -1.97
N TYR A 26 10.94 -5.65 -2.56
CA TYR A 26 10.58 -4.64 -3.55
C TYR A 26 10.97 -5.03 -4.98
N ASP A 27 11.46 -6.26 -5.19
CA ASP A 27 11.82 -6.75 -6.53
C ASP A 27 10.55 -7.02 -7.35
N VAL A 28 10.27 -6.14 -8.31
CA VAL A 28 9.12 -6.26 -9.19
C VAL A 28 9.42 -7.26 -10.31
N LYS A 29 8.91 -8.48 -10.17
CA LYS A 29 9.07 -9.55 -11.17
C LYS A 29 8.33 -9.29 -12.48
N GLN A 30 7.22 -8.57 -12.40
CA GLN A 30 6.39 -8.22 -13.55
C GLN A 30 6.11 -6.74 -13.53
N ARG A 31 6.77 -6.00 -14.41
CA ARG A 31 6.47 -4.60 -14.63
C ARG A 31 5.09 -4.45 -15.26
N ILE A 32 4.26 -3.60 -14.68
CA ILE A 32 2.97 -3.21 -15.23
C ILE A 32 3.15 -1.90 -15.99
N THR A 33 2.68 -1.88 -17.24
CA THR A 33 2.60 -0.66 -18.04
C THR A 33 1.17 -0.15 -17.97
N HIS A 34 0.99 1.03 -17.40
CA HIS A 34 -0.28 1.73 -17.42
C HIS A 34 -0.02 3.24 -17.54
N ASP A 35 -0.97 3.98 -18.10
CA ASP A 35 -0.89 5.43 -18.08
C ASP A 35 -0.93 5.91 -16.62
N PRO A 36 -0.08 6.86 -16.22
CA PRO A 36 -0.06 7.35 -14.86
C PRO A 36 -1.38 8.05 -14.52
N ILE A 37 -2.11 7.48 -13.56
CA ILE A 37 -3.39 8.03 -13.08
C ILE A 37 -3.11 8.96 -11.90
N SER A 38 -3.36 10.26 -12.08
CA SER A 38 -3.01 11.25 -11.07
C SER A 38 -3.99 11.24 -9.89
N LEU A 39 -3.52 10.78 -8.73
CA LEU A 39 -4.27 10.85 -7.47
C LEU A 39 -4.64 12.31 -7.12
N ARG A 40 -3.73 13.26 -7.32
CA ARG A 40 -4.01 14.69 -7.10
C ARG A 40 -5.18 15.18 -7.95
N LYS A 41 -5.21 14.85 -9.25
CA LYS A 41 -6.33 15.24 -10.13
C LYS A 41 -7.65 14.62 -9.67
N ALA A 42 -7.65 13.34 -9.28
CA ALA A 42 -8.84 12.67 -8.78
C ALA A 42 -9.39 13.33 -7.49
N ILE A 43 -8.51 13.69 -6.55
CA ILE A 43 -8.88 14.41 -5.33
C ILE A 43 -9.51 15.77 -5.67
N MET A 44 -8.86 16.56 -6.52
CA MET A 44 -9.30 17.92 -6.85
C MET A 44 -10.60 17.96 -7.69
N ALA A 45 -10.89 16.91 -8.44
CA ALA A 45 -12.10 16.79 -9.25
C ALA A 45 -13.29 16.18 -8.49
N CYS A 46 -13.09 15.71 -7.26
CA CYS A 46 -14.16 15.11 -6.48
C CYS A 46 -15.13 16.18 -5.97
N ASN A 47 -16.42 16.05 -6.31
CA ASN A 47 -17.47 16.97 -5.85
C ASN A 47 -17.93 16.70 -4.40
N HIS A 48 -17.42 15.66 -3.78
CA HIS A 48 -17.70 15.26 -2.40
C HIS A 48 -16.41 15.12 -1.62
N ALA A 49 -16.48 14.66 -0.37
CA ALA A 49 -15.27 14.35 0.40
C ALA A 49 -14.45 13.25 -0.32
N PRO A 50 -13.23 13.54 -0.78
CA PRO A 50 -12.43 12.56 -1.51
C PRO A 50 -11.92 11.49 -0.56
N LEU A 51 -12.36 10.24 -0.75
CA LEU A 51 -11.94 9.09 0.05
C LEU A 51 -10.81 8.32 -0.63
N ILE A 52 -9.67 8.21 0.07
CA ILE A 52 -8.60 7.28 -0.25
C ILE A 52 -8.70 6.12 0.75
N THR A 53 -9.12 4.95 0.27
CA THR A 53 -9.32 3.77 1.13
C THR A 53 -8.09 2.88 1.14
N GLU A 54 -7.78 2.30 2.29
CA GLU A 54 -6.54 1.54 2.49
C GLU A 54 -6.78 0.02 2.49
N VAL A 55 -6.07 -0.71 1.62
CA VAL A 55 -5.96 -2.16 1.67
C VAL A 55 -4.87 -2.52 2.68
N LYS A 56 -5.28 -3.05 3.83
CA LYS A 56 -4.39 -3.39 4.96
C LYS A 56 -4.86 -4.67 5.67
N PHE A 57 -3.95 -5.62 5.83
CA PHE A 57 -4.22 -6.91 6.48
C PHE A 57 -3.82 -6.93 7.94
N SER A 58 -2.71 -6.26 8.31
CA SER A 58 -2.23 -6.17 9.68
C SER A 58 -1.72 -4.77 10.03
N SER A 59 -1.58 -4.48 11.32
CA SER A 59 -0.81 -3.32 11.80
C SER A 59 -0.10 -3.62 13.12
N PRO A 60 1.00 -2.90 13.43
CA PRO A 60 1.65 -3.00 14.74
C PRO A 60 0.65 -2.90 15.90
N SER A 61 -0.20 -1.87 15.86
CA SER A 61 -1.12 -1.54 16.95
C SER A 61 -2.29 -2.50 17.14
N ARG A 62 -2.72 -3.22 16.10
CA ARG A 62 -3.93 -4.05 16.12
C ARG A 62 -3.68 -5.52 15.76
N GLY A 63 -2.46 -5.90 15.42
CA GLY A 63 -2.17 -7.23 14.90
C GLY A 63 -2.90 -7.46 13.57
N GLN A 64 -3.43 -8.67 13.38
CA GLN A 64 -4.22 -9.00 12.19
C GLN A 64 -5.58 -8.30 12.22
N ILE A 65 -5.86 -7.49 11.20
CA ILE A 65 -7.10 -6.72 11.03
C ILE A 65 -8.09 -7.48 10.16
N ARG A 66 -7.61 -8.19 9.14
CA ARG A 66 -8.46 -8.89 8.18
C ARG A 66 -7.88 -10.27 7.84
N VAL A 67 -8.73 -11.28 7.97
CA VAL A 67 -8.40 -12.70 7.72
C VAL A 67 -8.95 -13.23 6.40
N ALA A 68 -9.84 -12.47 5.72
CA ALA A 68 -10.56 -12.94 4.54
C ALA A 68 -10.67 -11.87 3.45
N GLY A 69 -10.71 -12.33 2.20
CA GLY A 69 -10.76 -11.53 0.98
C GLY A 69 -9.37 -11.26 0.41
N THR A 70 -9.23 -11.40 -0.90
CA THR A 70 -8.00 -11.07 -1.61
C THR A 70 -7.83 -9.54 -1.72
N PRO A 71 -6.60 -9.03 -1.88
CA PRO A 71 -6.35 -7.60 -2.08
C PRO A 71 -7.17 -7.02 -3.24
N ALA A 72 -7.30 -7.78 -4.33
CA ALA A 72 -8.05 -7.39 -5.52
C ALA A 72 -9.55 -7.26 -5.25
N GLU A 73 -10.17 -8.24 -4.60
CA GLU A 73 -11.61 -8.19 -4.25
C GLU A 73 -11.92 -7.01 -3.33
N ILE A 74 -11.06 -6.77 -2.33
CA ILE A 74 -11.22 -5.64 -1.41
C ILE A 74 -11.15 -4.31 -2.18
N ALA A 75 -10.17 -4.17 -3.07
CA ALA A 75 -9.98 -2.97 -3.87
C ALA A 75 -11.17 -2.68 -4.81
N VAL A 76 -11.66 -3.71 -5.51
CA VAL A 76 -12.83 -3.59 -6.39
C VAL A 76 -14.05 -3.11 -5.59
N ASN A 77 -14.29 -3.71 -4.43
CA ASN A 77 -15.41 -3.32 -3.57
C ASN A 77 -15.30 -1.87 -3.07
N MET A 78 -14.09 -1.43 -2.70
CA MET A 78 -13.85 -0.06 -2.27
C MET A 78 -14.11 0.95 -3.38
N VAL A 79 -13.61 0.70 -4.60
CA VAL A 79 -13.82 1.57 -5.76
C VAL A 79 -15.31 1.61 -6.14
N ASN A 80 -15.98 0.45 -6.18
CA ASN A 80 -17.42 0.38 -6.44
C ASN A 80 -18.27 1.09 -5.37
N SER A 81 -17.73 1.25 -4.16
CA SER A 81 -18.37 1.98 -3.06
C SER A 81 -18.04 3.48 -3.05
N GLY A 82 -17.33 3.98 -4.06
CA GLY A 82 -17.06 5.42 -4.24
C GLY A 82 -15.68 5.90 -3.80
N ALA A 83 -14.72 5.01 -3.51
CA ALA A 83 -13.35 5.43 -3.27
C ALA A 83 -12.75 6.09 -4.53
N ILE A 84 -12.18 7.30 -4.39
CA ILE A 84 -11.55 8.03 -5.51
C ILE A 84 -10.12 7.58 -5.78
N GLY A 85 -9.58 6.74 -4.90
CA GLY A 85 -8.22 6.25 -4.95
C GLY A 85 -8.00 5.24 -3.82
N LEU A 86 -6.94 4.46 -3.97
CA LEU A 86 -6.58 3.43 -3.01
C LEU A 86 -5.19 3.69 -2.45
N SER A 87 -4.93 3.23 -1.23
CA SER A 87 -3.57 3.03 -0.74
C SER A 87 -3.36 1.56 -0.38
N VAL A 88 -2.23 0.98 -0.80
CA VAL A 88 -1.94 -0.44 -0.56
C VAL A 88 -0.66 -0.54 0.25
N LEU A 89 -0.73 -1.22 1.40
CA LEU A 89 0.44 -1.50 2.23
C LEU A 89 1.35 -2.51 1.53
N THR A 90 2.61 -2.13 1.32
CA THR A 90 3.62 -2.98 0.66
C THR A 90 4.70 -3.49 1.60
N GLN A 91 4.86 -2.86 2.76
CA GLN A 91 5.82 -3.24 3.79
C GLN A 91 5.41 -4.59 4.43
N PRO A 92 6.25 -5.64 4.38
CA PRO A 92 5.87 -6.97 4.86
C PRO A 92 5.94 -7.11 6.39
N TYR A 93 6.88 -6.39 7.01
CA TYR A 93 7.16 -6.48 8.44
C TYR A 93 6.23 -5.64 9.32
N MET A 94 5.29 -6.33 9.97
CA MET A 94 4.26 -5.79 10.88
C MET A 94 2.98 -5.29 10.20
N PHE A 95 2.94 -5.19 8.86
CA PHE A 95 1.72 -4.83 8.12
C PHE A 95 1.17 -5.94 7.24
N ASP A 96 1.92 -7.02 7.02
CA ASP A 96 1.51 -8.13 6.13
C ASP A 96 1.20 -7.61 4.71
N GLY A 97 2.00 -6.62 4.27
CA GLY A 97 1.97 -6.04 2.95
C GLY A 97 2.89 -6.76 1.97
N SER A 98 2.72 -6.49 0.68
CA SER A 98 3.66 -6.94 -0.35
C SER A 98 3.51 -6.16 -1.65
N ILE A 99 4.59 -6.11 -2.44
CA ILE A 99 4.53 -5.53 -3.79
C ILE A 99 3.58 -6.31 -4.70
N ASP A 100 3.47 -7.63 -4.50
CA ASP A 100 2.51 -8.48 -5.21
C ASP A 100 1.06 -8.08 -4.93
N ASN A 101 0.74 -7.65 -3.70
CA ASN A 101 -0.59 -7.14 -3.38
C ASN A 101 -0.88 -5.84 -4.14
N LEU A 102 0.10 -4.94 -4.26
CA LEU A 102 -0.02 -3.72 -5.08
C LEU A 102 -0.29 -4.07 -6.55
N ILE A 103 0.47 -5.00 -7.14
CA ILE A 103 0.29 -5.45 -8.53
C ILE A 103 -1.09 -6.08 -8.74
N LYS A 104 -1.54 -6.94 -7.82
CA LYS A 104 -2.88 -7.56 -7.87
C LYS A 104 -3.99 -6.49 -7.84
N VAL A 105 -3.85 -5.48 -7.00
CA VAL A 105 -4.79 -4.36 -6.93
C VAL A 105 -4.74 -3.53 -8.21
N ARG A 106 -3.55 -3.20 -8.72
CA ARG A 106 -3.38 -2.46 -9.98
C ARG A 106 -4.05 -3.15 -11.16
N LYS A 107 -3.98 -4.48 -11.25
CA LYS A 107 -4.65 -5.26 -12.31
C LYS A 107 -6.18 -5.28 -12.18
N ALA A 108 -6.70 -5.06 -10.98
CA ALA A 108 -8.13 -5.21 -10.68
C ALA A 108 -8.93 -3.90 -10.82
N VAL A 109 -8.27 -2.73 -10.70
CA VAL A 109 -8.96 -1.43 -10.72
C VAL A 109 -8.24 -0.36 -11.56
N SER A 110 -9.02 0.56 -12.12
CA SER A 110 -8.50 1.73 -12.85
C SER A 110 -8.43 3.00 -11.99
N ALA A 111 -8.54 2.90 -10.68
CA ALA A 111 -8.38 4.03 -9.76
C ALA A 111 -6.88 4.41 -9.59
N PRO A 112 -6.57 5.66 -9.20
CA PRO A 112 -5.25 6.00 -8.69
C PRO A 112 -4.91 5.13 -7.46
N ILE A 113 -3.66 4.67 -7.39
CA ILE A 113 -3.16 3.85 -6.28
C ILE A 113 -1.90 4.49 -5.71
N LEU A 114 -1.85 4.59 -4.39
CA LEU A 114 -0.67 4.96 -3.61
C LEU A 114 -0.02 3.68 -3.06
N MET A 115 1.27 3.48 -3.37
CA MET A 115 2.12 2.55 -2.61
C MET A 115 2.35 3.15 -1.22
N LYS A 116 1.77 2.52 -0.20
CA LYS A 116 1.84 3.00 1.17
C LYS A 116 2.90 2.19 1.91
N ASP A 117 3.98 2.88 2.26
CA ASP A 117 5.16 2.26 2.84
C ASP A 117 5.91 3.23 3.78
N ILE A 118 6.94 2.72 4.44
CA ILE A 118 8.01 3.47 5.09
C ILE A 118 9.16 3.56 4.08
N THR A 119 9.16 4.62 3.29
CA THR A 119 10.14 4.82 2.22
C THR A 119 11.46 5.36 2.78
N VAL A 120 12.51 4.56 2.68
CA VAL A 120 13.88 4.85 3.17
C VAL A 120 14.93 4.81 2.06
N ASN A 121 14.59 4.28 0.88
CA ASN A 121 15.50 4.14 -0.26
C ASN A 121 14.78 4.29 -1.61
N GLU A 122 15.52 4.73 -2.65
CA GLU A 122 15.01 4.90 -4.02
C GLU A 122 14.49 3.62 -4.66
N VAL A 123 15.01 2.44 -4.28
CA VAL A 123 14.52 1.15 -4.79
C VAL A 123 13.01 0.97 -4.55
N GLN A 124 12.48 1.50 -3.44
CA GLN A 124 11.04 1.46 -3.15
C GLN A 124 10.26 2.40 -4.08
N ILE A 125 10.83 3.56 -4.43
CA ILE A 125 10.23 4.50 -5.39
C ILE A 125 10.16 3.85 -6.76
N ASP A 126 11.24 3.19 -7.18
CA ASP A 126 11.29 2.53 -8.49
C ASP A 126 10.38 1.29 -8.54
N ALA A 127 10.29 0.51 -7.46
CA ALA A 127 9.31 -0.55 -7.33
C ALA A 127 7.87 -0.03 -7.49
N GLY A 128 7.54 1.08 -6.82
CA GLY A 128 6.22 1.72 -6.94
C GLY A 128 5.89 2.24 -8.34
N LYS A 129 6.90 2.62 -9.15
CA LYS A 129 6.70 2.99 -10.57
C LYS A 129 6.51 1.77 -11.48
N GLN A 130 6.99 0.61 -11.07
CA GLN A 130 6.99 -0.62 -11.87
C GLN A 130 5.77 -1.50 -11.60
N ALA A 131 5.16 -1.39 -10.42
CA ALA A 131 4.01 -2.19 -9.97
C ALA A 131 2.65 -1.61 -10.39
#